data_AF-A0A951V9Y3-F1
#
_entry.id   AF-A0A951V9Y3-F1
#
_cell.length_a   1.000
_cell.length_b   1.000
_cell.length_c   1.000
_cell.angle_alpha   90.00
_cell.angle_beta   90.00
_cell.angle_gamma   90.00
#
_symmetry.space_group_name_H-M   'P 1'
#
loop_
_entity.id
_entity.type
_entity.pdbx_description
1 polymer ?
#
loop_
_entity_poly.entity_id
_entity_poly.type
_entity_poly.pdbx_seq_one_letter_code
_entity_poly.pdbx_strand_id
1 'polypeptide(L)'
;MSLRKMMAAVVLATLAMTGAANAAYIYVGSWHVGDGPWWEANPAVYTGQEVAALLFGGNPSDYAISTVSNDPNDIDFLTFLDGWGDNQYLFDPQPHDWSYDGGNPGYNDPGGTGSAYSAYVLDHSCNNRYADIDNLVCPSDDTFINYAFRIENGVVPEPATLGVIGMGLGALGLGARRRRK
;
A
#
# COMPACT_ATOMS: atom_id res chain seq x y z
N MET A 1 -4.75 7.70 -52.32
CA MET A 1 -4.95 8.47 -51.07
C MET A 1 -3.80 9.46 -50.94
N SER A 2 -4.05 10.76 -50.79
CA SER A 2 -2.99 11.78 -50.75
C SER A 2 -2.17 11.66 -49.46
N LEU A 3 -0.85 11.90 -49.54
CA LEU A 3 0.12 11.83 -48.43
C LEU A 3 -0.33 12.65 -47.19
N ARG A 4 -1.09 13.73 -47.40
CA ARG A 4 -1.70 14.55 -46.34
C ARG A 4 -2.79 13.82 -45.55
N LYS A 5 -3.56 12.93 -46.21
CA LYS A 5 -4.59 12.09 -45.58
C LYS A 5 -3.98 10.91 -44.81
N MET A 6 -2.79 10.44 -45.20
CA MET A 6 -2.04 9.41 -44.46
C MET A 6 -1.36 9.98 -43.20
N MET A 7 -0.78 11.18 -43.26
CA MET A 7 -0.22 11.83 -42.07
C MET A 7 -1.27 12.18 -41.02
N ALA A 8 -2.46 12.64 -41.43
CA ALA A 8 -3.56 12.92 -40.49
C ALA A 8 -4.06 11.64 -39.77
N ALA A 9 -4.07 10.49 -40.46
CA ALA A 9 -4.48 9.22 -39.86
C ALA A 9 -3.44 8.63 -38.89
N VAL A 10 -2.14 8.86 -39.14
CA VAL A 10 -1.05 8.42 -38.25
C VAL A 10 -0.97 9.28 -36.97
N VAL A 11 -1.28 10.58 -37.07
CA VAL A 11 -1.36 11.46 -35.89
C VAL A 11 -2.58 11.13 -35.03
N LEU A 12 -3.74 10.80 -35.61
CA LEU A 12 -4.89 10.36 -34.82
C LEU A 12 -4.70 8.98 -34.14
N ALA A 13 -3.93 8.07 -34.74
CA ALA A 13 -3.69 6.74 -34.17
C ALA A 13 -2.70 6.75 -32.99
N THR A 14 -1.88 7.80 -32.84
CA THR A 14 -0.90 7.92 -31.75
C THR A 14 -1.47 8.60 -30.50
N LEU A 15 -2.52 9.41 -30.62
CA LEU A 15 -3.20 10.03 -29.47
C LEU A 15 -4.12 9.06 -28.69
N ALA A 16 -4.42 7.88 -29.22
CA ALA A 16 -5.34 6.92 -28.58
C ALA A 16 -4.67 5.95 -27.60
N MET A 17 -3.35 6.06 -27.36
CA MET A 17 -2.58 5.12 -26.53
C MET A 17 -2.05 5.70 -25.21
N THR A 18 -2.53 6.87 -24.78
CA THR A 18 -2.34 7.31 -23.40
C THR A 18 -3.28 6.51 -22.49
N GLY A 19 -2.96 5.23 -22.27
CA GLY A 19 -3.56 4.48 -21.18
C GLY A 19 -3.16 5.15 -19.87
N ALA A 20 -4.13 5.45 -19.01
CA ALA A 20 -3.85 5.86 -17.64
C ALA A 20 -2.96 4.79 -17.00
N ALA A 21 -1.80 5.18 -16.50
CA ALA A 21 -1.02 4.29 -15.65
C ALA A 21 -1.88 4.00 -14.41
N ASN A 22 -2.34 2.77 -14.25
CA ASN A 22 -2.97 2.36 -13.00
C ASN A 22 -1.85 2.17 -11.99
N ALA A 23 -2.02 2.72 -10.78
CA ALA A 23 -1.12 2.41 -9.68
C ALA A 23 -1.19 0.90 -9.41
N ALA A 24 -0.03 0.24 -9.39
CA ALA A 24 0.05 -1.15 -8.96
C ALA A 24 0.31 -1.17 -7.46
N TYR A 25 -0.36 -2.08 -6.75
CA TYR A 25 -0.11 -2.32 -5.34
C TYR A 25 0.69 -3.61 -5.20
N ILE A 26 1.87 -3.51 -4.57
CA ILE A 26 2.76 -4.66 -4.36
C ILE A 26 2.82 -4.96 -2.88
N TYR A 27 2.42 -6.17 -2.49
CA TYR A 27 2.56 -6.62 -1.11
C TYR A 27 4.04 -6.64 -0.70
N VAL A 28 4.36 -6.01 0.44
CA VAL A 28 5.75 -5.90 0.94
C VAL A 28 5.93 -6.44 2.35
N GLY A 29 4.86 -6.66 3.10
CA GLY A 29 4.91 -7.28 4.42
C GLY A 29 3.66 -7.00 5.24
N SER A 30 3.64 -7.52 6.45
CA SER A 30 2.56 -7.31 7.42
C SER A 30 3.12 -7.22 8.84
N TRP A 31 2.31 -6.73 9.77
CA TRP A 31 2.62 -6.70 11.19
C TRP A 31 1.33 -6.86 12.02
N HIS A 32 1.46 -7.40 13.22
CA HIS A 32 0.41 -7.33 14.23
C HIS A 32 0.50 -5.97 14.93
N VAL A 33 -0.62 -5.40 15.35
CA VAL A 33 -0.60 -4.14 16.13
C VAL A 33 0.33 -4.26 17.35
N GLY A 34 0.27 -5.41 18.03
CA GLY A 34 1.08 -5.73 19.20
C GLY A 34 2.53 -6.14 18.93
N ASP A 35 3.01 -6.08 17.68
CA ASP A 35 4.44 -6.19 17.38
C ASP A 35 5.21 -4.92 17.78
N GLY A 36 4.50 -3.84 18.13
CA GLY A 36 5.08 -2.58 18.57
C GLY A 36 5.66 -2.59 19.99
N PRO A 37 6.27 -1.46 20.42
CA PRO A 37 6.84 -1.35 21.75
C PRO A 37 5.78 -1.44 22.85
N TRP A 38 6.20 -1.85 24.04
CA TRP A 38 5.33 -1.93 25.21
C TRP A 38 4.76 -0.56 25.60
N TRP A 39 3.45 -0.50 25.87
CA TRP A 39 2.73 0.74 26.16
C TRP A 39 3.30 1.56 27.33
N GLU A 40 3.88 0.94 28.37
CA GLU A 40 4.46 1.66 29.52
C GLU A 40 5.71 2.47 29.12
N ALA A 41 6.36 2.11 28.01
CA ALA A 41 7.52 2.83 27.49
C ALA A 41 7.15 4.16 26.81
N ASN A 42 5.87 4.54 26.81
CA ASN A 42 5.32 5.70 26.11
C ASN A 42 5.76 5.76 24.63
N PRO A 43 5.49 4.71 23.82
CA PRO A 43 5.89 4.72 22.43
C PRO A 43 5.22 5.83 21.64
N ALA A 44 5.84 6.24 20.54
CA ALA A 44 5.21 7.14 19.59
C ALA A 44 3.94 6.51 19.01
N VAL A 45 2.98 7.37 18.68
CA VAL A 45 1.72 7.00 18.04
C VAL A 45 1.91 7.05 16.53
N TYR A 46 1.49 5.99 15.83
CA TYR A 46 1.65 5.87 14.38
C TYR A 46 0.34 5.53 13.68
N THR A 47 0.16 6.08 12.47
CA THR A 47 -0.80 5.59 11.48
C THR A 47 -0.32 4.27 10.87
N GLY A 48 -1.20 3.51 10.22
CA GLY A 48 -0.79 2.29 9.51
C GLY A 48 0.28 2.54 8.43
N GLN A 49 0.15 3.65 7.70
CA GLN A 49 1.13 4.06 6.69
C GLN A 49 2.50 4.41 7.29
N GLU A 50 2.52 5.08 8.44
CA GLU A 50 3.77 5.42 9.14
C GLU A 50 4.50 4.17 9.62
N VAL A 51 3.77 3.16 10.12
CA VAL A 51 4.35 1.87 10.51
C VAL A 51 4.92 1.14 9.30
N ALA A 52 4.21 1.13 8.17
CA ALA A 52 4.71 0.51 6.95
C ALA A 52 6.02 1.17 6.46
N ALA A 53 6.10 2.51 6.52
CA ALA A 53 7.32 3.23 6.21
C ALA A 53 8.45 2.95 7.21
N LEU A 54 8.13 2.83 8.51
CA LEU A 54 9.07 2.47 9.56
C LEU A 54 9.68 1.08 9.33
N LEU A 55 8.86 0.08 9.00
CA LEU A 55 9.28 -1.32 8.87
C LEU A 55 9.89 -1.65 7.50
N PHE A 56 9.38 -1.05 6.42
CA PHE A 56 9.72 -1.43 5.04
C PHE A 56 10.43 -0.30 4.25
N GLY A 57 10.67 0.85 4.89
CA GLY A 57 11.35 2.01 4.33
C GLY A 57 10.50 2.87 3.39
N GLY A 58 10.99 4.04 2.99
CA GLY A 58 10.24 4.98 2.14
C GLY A 58 9.45 6.00 2.96
N ASN A 59 8.40 6.57 2.36
CA ASN A 59 7.52 7.54 3.01
C ASN A 59 6.14 6.92 3.29
N PRO A 60 5.39 7.39 4.30
CA PRO A 60 4.04 6.90 4.59
C PRO A 60 3.10 6.92 3.37
N SER A 61 3.19 7.98 2.55
CA SER A 61 2.38 8.13 1.33
C SER A 61 2.68 7.10 0.24
N ASP A 62 3.76 6.32 0.37
CA ASP A 62 4.12 5.27 -0.59
C ASP A 62 3.35 3.96 -0.33
N TYR A 63 2.46 3.94 0.67
CA TYR A 63 1.80 2.73 1.16
C TYR A 63 0.27 2.81 1.15
N ALA A 64 -0.36 1.70 0.77
CA ALA A 64 -1.73 1.38 1.13
C ALA A 64 -1.72 0.23 2.13
N ILE A 65 -2.67 0.24 3.06
CA ILE A 65 -2.79 -0.78 4.10
C ILE A 65 -4.11 -1.52 3.88
N SER A 66 -4.11 -2.83 4.15
CA SER A 66 -5.32 -3.64 4.25
C SER A 66 -5.43 -4.27 5.63
N THR A 67 -6.65 -4.44 6.13
CA THR A 67 -6.96 -5.30 7.28
C THR A 67 -7.50 -6.69 6.91
N VAL A 68 -7.64 -6.96 5.60
CA VAL A 68 -8.28 -8.19 5.10
C VAL A 68 -7.26 -9.28 4.79
N SER A 69 -6.32 -9.02 3.88
CA SER A 69 -5.37 -10.04 3.40
C SER A 69 -4.14 -9.41 2.72
N ASN A 70 -3.23 -10.28 2.26
CA ASN A 70 -2.06 -9.90 1.45
C ASN A 70 -2.35 -9.89 -0.07
N ASP A 71 -3.60 -10.06 -0.51
CA ASP A 71 -4.01 -9.92 -1.91
C ASP A 71 -4.24 -8.43 -2.23
N PRO A 72 -3.57 -7.86 -3.26
CA PRO A 72 -3.79 -6.48 -3.69
C PRO A 72 -5.25 -6.12 -4.06
N ASN A 73 -6.09 -7.12 -4.36
CA ASN A 73 -7.51 -6.90 -4.65
C ASN A 73 -8.37 -6.70 -3.39
N ASP A 74 -7.84 -7.04 -2.21
CA ASP A 74 -8.52 -6.95 -0.92
C ASP A 74 -8.13 -5.68 -0.13
N ILE A 75 -7.49 -4.70 -0.77
CA ILE A 75 -7.10 -3.45 -0.11
C ILE A 75 -8.35 -2.63 0.26
N ASP A 76 -8.58 -2.45 1.56
CA ASP A 76 -9.71 -1.72 2.13
C ASP A 76 -9.34 -0.30 2.60
N PHE A 77 -8.05 0.06 2.58
CA PHE A 77 -7.51 1.34 3.07
C PHE A 77 -7.75 1.57 4.57
N LEU A 78 -7.87 0.48 5.33
CA LEU A 78 -8.06 0.52 6.77
C LEU A 78 -6.81 0.04 7.51
N THR A 79 -6.75 0.34 8.80
CA THR A 79 -5.74 -0.18 9.72
C THR A 79 -6.36 -0.48 11.09
N PHE A 80 -5.93 -1.58 11.71
CA PHE A 80 -6.19 -1.84 13.11
C PHE A 80 -5.33 -0.92 13.98
N LEU A 81 -5.91 -0.35 15.04
CA LEU A 81 -5.22 0.43 16.05
C LEU A 81 -5.57 -0.05 17.44
N ASP A 82 -4.59 -0.03 18.32
CA ASP A 82 -4.80 -0.23 19.75
C ASP A 82 -4.79 1.12 20.45
N GLY A 83 -5.66 1.33 21.43
CA GLY A 83 -5.85 2.61 22.10
C GLY A 83 -5.65 2.52 23.60
N TRP A 84 -5.18 3.63 24.19
CA TRP A 84 -4.92 3.66 25.63
C TRP A 84 -6.18 3.31 26.41
N GLY A 85 -6.17 2.17 27.10
CA GLY A 85 -7.34 1.66 27.82
C GLY A 85 -8.60 1.51 26.97
N ASP A 86 -8.46 1.39 25.64
CA ASP A 86 -9.54 1.31 24.67
C ASP A 86 -9.14 0.49 23.44
N ASN A 87 -9.78 -0.67 23.26
CA ASN A 87 -9.50 -1.59 22.16
C ASN A 87 -10.49 -1.51 21.00
N GLN A 88 -11.35 -0.48 20.93
CA GLN A 88 -12.42 -0.44 19.92
C GLN A 88 -11.92 -0.58 18.47
N TYR A 89 -10.77 0.03 18.15
CA TYR A 89 -10.21 0.02 16.78
C TYR A 89 -9.34 -1.21 16.46
N LEU A 90 -9.23 -2.15 17.40
CA LEU A 90 -8.87 -3.53 17.07
C LEU A 90 -10.04 -4.28 16.41
N PHE A 91 -11.28 -3.84 16.63
CA PHE A 91 -12.50 -4.48 16.11
C PHE A 91 -13.28 -3.62 15.11
N ASP A 92 -13.01 -2.31 15.08
CA ASP A 92 -13.58 -1.33 14.14
C ASP A 92 -12.45 -0.49 13.49
N PRO A 93 -11.71 -1.06 12.53
CA PRO A 93 -10.55 -0.41 11.90
C PRO A 93 -10.85 1.01 11.40
N GLN A 94 -9.84 1.87 11.47
CA GLN A 94 -9.93 3.26 11.00
C GLN A 94 -9.16 3.44 9.68
N PRO A 95 -9.33 4.57 8.97
CA PRO A 95 -8.53 4.87 7.79
C PRO A 95 -7.03 4.70 8.08
N HIS A 96 -6.30 4.10 7.13
CA HIS A 96 -4.88 3.76 7.29
C HIS A 96 -3.91 4.94 7.48
N ASP A 97 -4.39 6.16 7.26
CA ASP A 97 -3.71 7.44 7.43
C ASP A 97 -4.16 8.18 8.72
N TRP A 98 -4.98 7.52 9.54
CA TRP A 98 -5.48 8.05 10.80
C TRP A 98 -4.75 7.44 11.99
N SER A 99 -4.48 8.29 12.98
CA SER A 99 -4.06 7.97 14.34
C SER A 99 -4.52 9.10 15.25
N TYR A 100 -4.41 8.92 16.56
CA TYR A 100 -4.79 9.98 17.50
C TYR A 100 -3.85 10.01 18.70
N ASP A 101 -3.43 11.21 19.06
CA ASP A 101 -2.60 11.52 20.22
C ASP A 101 -3.14 12.83 20.82
N GLY A 102 -3.85 12.72 21.94
CA GLY A 102 -4.66 13.78 22.53
C GLY A 102 -3.90 14.78 23.40
N GLY A 103 -2.59 14.62 23.63
CA GLY A 103 -1.82 15.53 24.49
C GLY A 103 -0.36 15.67 24.13
N ASN A 104 0.54 15.42 25.09
CA ASN A 104 1.97 15.42 24.79
C ASN A 104 2.29 14.18 23.96
N PRO A 105 3.29 14.23 23.06
CA PRO A 105 3.62 13.10 22.23
C PRO A 105 3.83 11.80 23.00
N GLY A 106 3.10 10.76 22.61
CA GLY A 106 3.27 9.40 23.11
C GLY A 106 1.96 8.72 23.48
N TYR A 107 1.97 7.39 23.43
CA TYR A 107 0.80 6.55 23.65
C TYR A 107 0.16 6.69 25.05
N ASN A 108 0.96 7.01 26.07
CA ASN A 108 0.52 7.00 27.47
C ASN A 108 0.48 8.35 28.18
N ASP A 109 0.70 9.44 27.45
CA ASP A 109 0.66 10.82 27.95
C ASP A 109 -0.40 11.61 27.15
N PRO A 110 -1.46 12.17 27.75
CA PRO A 110 -1.71 12.38 29.18
C PRO A 110 -2.31 11.17 29.90
N GLY A 111 -2.42 10.04 29.20
CA GLY A 111 -3.18 8.87 29.64
C GLY A 111 -4.69 9.15 29.70
N GLY A 112 -5.46 8.10 29.98
CA GLY A 112 -6.92 8.11 30.04
C GLY A 112 -7.56 7.43 28.83
N THR A 113 -8.68 6.74 29.04
CA THR A 113 -9.35 5.95 28.01
C THR A 113 -9.54 6.74 26.71
N GLY A 114 -9.00 6.21 25.61
CA GLY A 114 -9.09 6.82 24.27
C GLY A 114 -8.24 8.08 24.11
N SER A 115 -7.22 8.30 24.94
CA SER A 115 -6.31 9.44 24.79
C SER A 115 -5.31 9.28 23.66
N ALA A 116 -5.06 8.04 23.21
CA ALA A 116 -4.18 7.73 22.09
C ALA A 116 -4.66 6.48 21.35
N TYR A 117 -4.38 6.38 20.05
CA TYR A 117 -4.59 5.20 19.21
C TYR A 117 -3.46 5.04 18.21
N SER A 118 -2.74 3.91 18.27
CA SER A 118 -1.56 3.61 17.46
C SER A 118 -1.70 2.29 16.73
N ALA A 119 -1.25 2.23 15.48
CA ALA A 119 -1.18 1.00 14.68
C ALA A 119 0.02 0.09 15.05
N TYR A 120 0.86 0.51 16.02
CA TYR A 120 2.06 -0.22 16.43
C TYR A 120 2.40 0.00 17.90
N VAL A 121 1.78 -0.80 18.77
CA VAL A 121 1.96 -0.76 20.22
C VAL A 121 1.53 -2.11 20.82
N LEU A 122 2.29 -2.61 21.78
CA LEU A 122 1.91 -3.77 22.57
C LEU A 122 1.09 -3.31 23.79
N ASP A 123 -0.24 -3.34 23.64
CA ASP A 123 -1.23 -3.13 24.71
C ASP A 123 -2.22 -4.31 24.78
N HIS A 124 -3.39 -4.23 24.14
CA HIS A 124 -4.45 -5.23 24.24
C HIS A 124 -4.33 -6.39 23.24
N SER A 125 -3.61 -6.18 22.14
CA SER A 125 -3.33 -7.21 21.12
C SER A 125 -2.19 -8.18 21.53
N CYS A 126 -1.99 -9.26 20.76
CA CYS A 126 -0.94 -10.27 21.00
C CYS A 126 -1.01 -10.90 22.40
N ASN A 127 -2.22 -11.24 22.85
CA ASN A 127 -2.50 -11.88 24.15
C ASN A 127 -1.90 -11.14 25.37
N ASN A 128 -1.73 -9.82 25.29
CA ASN A 128 -1.30 -9.02 26.44
C ASN A 128 0.03 -9.54 27.03
N ARG A 129 0.98 -9.90 26.15
CA ARG A 129 2.21 -10.68 26.44
C ARG A 129 3.26 -9.99 27.33
N TYR A 130 2.86 -9.07 28.18
CA TYR A 130 3.74 -8.31 29.10
C TYR A 130 4.63 -9.19 29.97
N ALA A 131 4.15 -10.38 30.34
CA ALA A 131 4.83 -11.28 31.27
C ALA A 131 5.91 -12.16 30.62
N ASP A 132 6.02 -12.16 29.29
CA ASP A 132 6.96 -13.00 28.54
C ASP A 132 7.81 -12.12 27.61
N ILE A 133 8.59 -11.21 28.20
CA ILE A 133 9.47 -10.27 27.48
C ILE A 133 10.58 -11.00 26.69
N ASP A 134 10.84 -12.27 26.99
CA ASP A 134 11.81 -13.11 26.30
C ASP A 134 11.21 -13.78 25.04
N ASN A 135 9.88 -13.90 24.96
CA ASN A 135 9.16 -14.43 23.81
C ASN A 135 8.48 -13.31 23.02
N LEU A 136 9.31 -12.51 22.35
CA LEU A 136 8.92 -11.34 21.58
C LEU A 136 8.11 -11.63 20.30
N VAL A 137 7.55 -12.84 20.13
CA VAL A 137 6.74 -13.19 18.96
C VAL A 137 5.25 -13.09 19.30
N CYS A 138 4.49 -12.32 18.52
CA CYS A 138 3.04 -12.30 18.62
C CYS A 138 2.47 -13.71 18.29
N PRO A 139 1.54 -14.24 19.09
CA PRO A 139 0.92 -15.53 18.81
C PRO A 139 0.30 -15.57 17.41
N SER A 140 0.44 -16.72 16.73
CA SER A 140 -0.04 -16.88 15.34
C SER A 140 -1.57 -16.87 15.19
N ASP A 141 -2.30 -16.87 16.30
CA ASP A 141 -3.75 -16.77 16.37
C ASP A 141 -4.26 -15.33 16.60
N ASP A 142 -3.37 -14.34 16.74
CA ASP A 142 -3.75 -12.94 16.80
C ASP A 142 -4.29 -12.48 15.43
N THR A 143 -5.44 -11.81 15.44
CA THR A 143 -6.15 -11.43 14.21
C THR A 143 -5.94 -9.98 13.80
N PHE A 144 -5.23 -9.19 14.60
CA PHE A 144 -5.08 -7.74 14.39
C PHE A 144 -3.87 -7.45 13.51
N ILE A 145 -3.91 -7.97 12.28
CA ILE A 145 -2.83 -7.90 11.30
C ILE A 145 -3.12 -6.81 10.28
N ASN A 146 -2.14 -5.92 10.09
CA ASN A 146 -2.12 -4.93 9.02
C ASN A 146 -1.21 -5.41 7.89
N TYR A 147 -1.68 -5.38 6.64
CA TYR A 147 -0.93 -5.77 5.45
C TYR A 147 -0.51 -4.52 4.66
N ALA A 148 0.79 -4.35 4.42
CA ALA A 148 1.34 -3.24 3.66
C ALA A 148 1.50 -3.57 2.18
N PHE A 149 1.03 -2.64 1.35
CA PHE A 149 1.22 -2.64 -0.08
C PHE A 149 1.93 -1.35 -0.50
N ARG A 150 3.08 -1.49 -1.16
CA ARG A 150 3.77 -0.35 -1.76
C ARG A 150 3.06 0.06 -3.05
N ILE A 151 2.83 1.36 -3.20
CA ILE A 151 2.20 1.98 -4.36
C ILE A 151 3.26 2.22 -5.42
N GLU A 152 3.23 1.45 -6.49
CA GLU A 152 4.09 1.67 -7.66
C GLU A 152 3.33 2.45 -8.73
N ASN A 153 3.70 3.73 -8.85
CA ASN A 153 3.25 4.57 -9.96
C ASN A 153 4.03 4.19 -11.23
N GLY A 154 3.32 3.65 -12.23
CA GLY A 154 3.90 3.47 -13.56
C GLY A 154 4.41 2.06 -13.87
N VAL A 155 3.84 1.02 -13.27
CA VAL A 155 3.92 -0.33 -13.85
C VAL A 155 3.07 -0.30 -15.12
N VAL A 156 3.67 0.16 -16.20
CA VAL A 156 3.11 0.06 -17.54
C VAL A 156 2.99 -1.44 -17.83
N PRO A 157 1.78 -2.01 -17.94
CA PRO A 157 1.66 -3.32 -18.57
C PRO A 157 2.24 -3.11 -19.96
N GLU A 158 3.33 -3.79 -20.33
CA GLU A 158 3.97 -3.58 -21.64
C GLU A 158 2.87 -3.50 -22.69
N PRO A 159 2.62 -2.30 -23.28
CA PRO A 159 1.42 -2.17 -24.06
C PRO A 159 1.69 -2.97 -25.32
N ALA A 160 0.62 -3.31 -26.03
CA ALA A 160 0.66 -3.84 -27.38
C ALA A 160 1.57 -3.03 -28.37
N THR A 161 2.25 -1.96 -27.94
CA THR A 161 3.34 -1.23 -28.59
C THR A 161 4.40 -2.12 -29.24
N LEU A 162 4.88 -3.19 -28.59
CA LEU A 162 5.80 -4.14 -29.25
C LEU A 162 5.11 -4.87 -30.41
N GLY A 163 3.85 -5.25 -30.22
CA GLY A 163 3.00 -5.83 -31.27
C GLY A 163 2.75 -4.86 -32.44
N VAL A 164 2.52 -3.57 -32.15
CA VAL A 164 2.26 -2.52 -33.16
C VAL A 164 3.52 -2.10 -33.90
N ILE A 165 4.67 -2.03 -33.23
CA ILE A 165 5.98 -1.82 -33.87
C ILE A 165 6.34 -3.03 -34.75
N GLY A 166 6.13 -4.25 -34.24
CA GLY A 166 6.33 -5.49 -35.01
C GLY A 166 5.42 -5.58 -36.24
N MET A 167 4.13 -5.26 -36.09
CA MET A 167 3.17 -5.23 -37.20
C MET A 167 3.45 -4.10 -38.19
N GLY A 168 3.82 -2.91 -37.71
CA GLY A 168 4.16 -1.76 -38.54
C GLY A 168 5.40 -2.00 -39.41
N LEU A 169 6.46 -2.57 -38.83
CA LEU A 169 7.66 -2.95 -39.56
C LEU A 169 7.41 -4.10 -40.54
N GLY A 170 6.61 -5.09 -40.15
CA GLY A 170 6.21 -6.20 -41.03
C GLY A 170 5.42 -5.74 -42.26
N ALA A 171 4.48 -4.82 -42.08
CA ALA A 171 3.68 -4.25 -43.17
C ALA A 171 4.53 -3.40 -44.15
N LEU A 172 5.50 -2.64 -43.64
CA LEU A 172 6.44 -1.87 -44.45
C LEU A 172 7.39 -2.77 -45.25
N GLY A 173 7.88 -3.86 -44.66
CA GLY A 173 8.72 -4.86 -45.33
C GLY A 173 8.00 -5.58 -46.48
N LEU A 174 6.73 -5.97 -46.28
CA LEU A 174 5.90 -6.59 -47.33
C LEU A 174 5.54 -5.61 -48.46
N GLY A 175 5.33 -4.33 -48.14
CA GLY A 175 5.07 -3.27 -49.12
C GLY A 175 6.28 -2.96 -50.01
N ALA A 176 7.49 -2.94 -49.45
CA ALA A 176 8.73 -2.70 -50.20
C ALA A 176 9.06 -3.84 -51.18
N ARG A 177 8.73 -5.10 -50.84
CA ARG A 177 8.99 -6.27 -51.69
C ARG A 177 8.11 -6.31 -52.94
N ARG A 178 6.90 -5.75 -52.91
CA ARG A 178 5.98 -5.70 -54.06
C ARG A 178 6.38 -4.68 -55.13
N ARG A 179 7.22 -3.69 -54.82
CA ARG A 179 7.66 -2.65 -55.78
C ARG A 179 8.94 -3.00 -56.56
N ARG A 180 9.51 -4.19 -56.36
CA ARG A 180 10.72 -4.68 -57.05
C ARG A 180 10.44 -5.77 -58.10
N LYS A 181 9.21 -5.85 -58.61
CA LYS A 181 8.88 -6.65 -59.81
C LYS A 181 8.39 -5.72 -60.91
#